data_AF-A0AAD9UCU5-F1
#
_entry.id   AF-A0AAD9UCU5-F1
#
_cell.length_a   1.000
_cell.length_b   1.000
_cell.length_c   1.000
_cell.angle_alpha   90.00
_cell.angle_beta   90.00
_cell.angle_gamma   90.00
#
_symmetry.space_group_name_H-M   'P 1'
#
loop_
_entity.id
_entity.type
_entity.pdbx_description
1 polymer ?
#
loop_
_entity_poly.entity_id
_entity_poly.type
_entity_poly.pdbx_seq_one_letter_code
_entity_poly.pdbx_strand_id
1 'polypeptide(L)' 'MHKLPDIKQKRYYDHGSNQLKPLETTDTVRVRGDGVWSEEAQVLARVAPNSYLVELERSKRLRRNRRHLLKT' A
#
# COMPACT_ATOMS: atom_id res chain seq x y z
N MET A 1 28.92 13.88 -8.56
CA MET A 1 28.96 12.41 -8.73
C MET A 1 27.55 11.87 -8.60
N HIS A 2 26.88 11.54 -9.71
CA HIS A 2 25.54 10.94 -9.68
C HIS A 2 25.69 9.43 -9.50
N LYS A 3 25.36 8.92 -8.31
CA LYS A 3 25.43 7.50 -7.96
C LYS A 3 24.29 6.75 -8.67
N LEU A 4 24.59 6.03 -9.74
CA LEU A 4 23.64 5.13 -10.38
C LEU A 4 23.36 3.96 -9.41
N PRO A 5 22.09 3.59 -9.17
CA PRO A 5 21.78 2.50 -8.25
C PRO A 5 22.30 1.17 -8.81
N ASP A 6 23.03 0.45 -7.96
CA ASP A 6 23.71 -0.81 -8.26
C ASP A 6 22.71 -1.87 -8.77
N ILE A 7 22.94 -2.35 -9.99
CA ILE A 7 22.08 -3.29 -10.73
C ILE A 7 21.91 -4.60 -9.94
N LYS A 8 22.85 -4.92 -9.02
CA LYS A 8 22.79 -6.09 -8.14
C LYS A 8 21.66 -6.02 -7.09
N GLN A 9 21.30 -4.85 -6.58
CA GLN A 9 20.23 -4.76 -5.57
C GLN A 9 18.86 -5.10 -6.18
N LYS A 10 18.57 -4.63 -7.40
CA LYS A 10 17.27 -4.85 -8.05
C LYS A 10 16.91 -6.34 -8.16
N ARG A 11 17.88 -7.19 -8.51
CA ARG A 11 17.67 -8.63 -8.68
C ARG A 11 17.25 -9.34 -7.39
N TYR A 12 17.76 -8.94 -6.23
CA TYR A 12 17.38 -9.56 -4.95
C TYR A 12 16.08 -9.01 -4.36
N TYR A 13 15.70 -7.76 -4.68
CA TYR A 13 14.45 -7.17 -4.17
C TYR A 13 13.19 -7.66 -4.91
N ASP A 14 13.33 -8.11 -6.15
CA ASP A 14 12.18 -8.46 -7.00
C ASP A 14 11.71 -9.92 -6.86
N HIS A 15 12.41 -10.75 -6.07
CA HIS A 15 12.20 -12.21 -6.05
C HIS A 15 10.98 -12.74 -5.26
N GLY A 16 10.17 -11.88 -4.65
CA GLY A 16 9.06 -12.34 -3.79
C GLY A 16 7.82 -11.46 -3.77
N SER A 17 7.75 -10.39 -4.58
CA SER A 17 6.57 -9.55 -4.61
C SER A 17 5.52 -10.15 -5.56
N ASN A 18 4.65 -11.02 -5.05
CA ASN A 18 3.34 -11.21 -5.66
C ASN A 18 2.71 -9.81 -5.73
N GLN A 19 2.72 -9.20 -6.92
CA GLN A 19 2.31 -7.81 -7.09
C GLN A 19 0.82 -7.73 -6.77
N LEU A 20 0.52 -7.23 -5.57
CA LEU A 20 -0.84 -6.97 -5.17
C LEU A 20 -1.47 -6.03 -6.19
N LYS A 21 -2.65 -6.40 -6.71
CA LYS A 21 -3.38 -5.58 -7.69
C LYS A 21 -3.50 -4.14 -7.17
N PRO A 22 -3.24 -3.12 -8.00
CA PRO A 22 -3.47 -1.73 -7.61
C PRO A 22 -4.87 -1.52 -7.03
N LEU A 23 -5.00 -0.54 -6.14
CA LEU A 23 -6.29 -0.14 -5.61
C LEU A 23 -6.76 1.08 -6.37
N GLU A 24 -8.05 1.11 -6.70
CA GLU A 24 -8.69 2.26 -7.32
C GLU A 24 -9.23 3.21 -6.26
N THR A 25 -9.43 4.47 -6.64
CA THR A 25 -10.15 5.41 -5.80
C THR A 25 -11.56 4.88 -5.57
N THR A 26 -12.09 5.04 -4.36
CA THR A 26 -13.37 4.49 -3.86
C THR A 26 -13.40 2.99 -3.53
N ASP A 27 -12.32 2.23 -3.77
CA ASP A 27 -12.24 0.84 -3.31
C ASP A 27 -12.36 0.76 -1.78
N THR A 28 -13.23 -0.12 -1.29
CA THR A 28 -13.29 -0.50 0.12
C THR A 28 -12.18 -1.48 0.44
N VAL A 29 -11.43 -1.18 1.50
CA VAL A 29 -10.29 -1.96 1.96
C VAL A 29 -10.30 -2.10 3.47
N ARG A 30 -9.76 -3.22 3.95
CA ARG A 30 -9.39 -3.36 5.36
C ARG A 30 -7.94 -2.97 5.59
N VAL A 31 -7.71 -2.20 6.64
CA VAL A 31 -6.39 -1.75 7.09
C VAL A 31 -5.82 -2.74 8.09
N ARG A 32 -4.55 -3.12 7.91
CA ARG A 32 -3.82 -3.95 8.88
C ARG A 32 -3.32 -3.09 10.04
N GLY A 33 -3.79 -3.42 11.24
CA GLY A 33 -3.33 -2.88 12.53
C GLY A 33 -2.28 -3.79 13.17
N ASP A 34 -2.47 -4.11 14.46
CA ASP A 34 -1.61 -4.96 15.30
C ASP A 34 -1.62 -6.44 14.90
N GLY A 35 -1.30 -6.72 13.64
CA GLY A 35 -1.33 -8.06 13.05
C GLY A 35 -2.69 -8.49 12.50
N VAL A 36 -3.78 -7.81 12.86
CA VAL A 36 -5.15 -8.13 12.45
C VAL A 36 -5.68 -7.15 11.39
N TRP A 37 -6.57 -7.63 10.51
CA TRP A 37 -7.35 -6.82 9.57
C TRP A 37 -8.65 -6.37 10.24
N SER A 38 -8.64 -5.21 10.88
CA SER A 38 -9.72 -4.78 11.77
C SER A 38 -10.53 -3.59 11.24
N GLU A 39 -9.88 -2.63 10.58
CA GLU A 39 -10.49 -1.34 10.28
C GLU A 39 -10.88 -1.25 8.80
N GLU A 40 -12.15 -0.96 8.53
CA GLU A 40 -12.64 -0.65 7.18
C GLU A 40 -12.28 0.78 6.80
N ALA A 41 -11.83 0.94 5.56
CA ALA A 41 -11.44 2.22 4.99
C ALA A 41 -11.73 2.27 3.49
N GLN A 42 -11.94 3.47 2.97
CA GLN A 42 -12.05 3.73 1.55
C GLN A 42 -10.77 4.33 1.00
N VAL A 43 -10.34 3.90 -0.18
CA VAL A 43 -9.18 4.47 -0.86
C VAL A 43 -9.53 5.84 -1.44
N LEU A 44 -8.79 6.87 -1.03
CA LEU A 44 -8.95 8.23 -1.55
C LEU A 44 -8.03 8.52 -2.73
N ALA A 45 -6.77 8.09 -2.65
CA ALA A 45 -5.78 8.35 -3.69
C ALA A 45 -4.54 7.46 -3.55
N ARG A 46 -3.84 7.26 -4.66
CA ARG A 46 -2.47 6.73 -4.67
C ARG A 46 -1.48 7.88 -4.51
N VAL A 47 -0.69 7.86 -3.43
CA VAL A 47 0.29 8.92 -3.12
C VAL A 47 1.74 8.53 -3.43
N ALA A 48 2.00 7.23 -3.64
CA ALA A 48 3.29 6.70 -4.10
C ALA A 48 3.09 5.33 -4.77
N PRO A 49 4.11 4.73 -5.43
CA PRO A 49 3.94 3.46 -6.14
C PRO A 49 3.27 2.35 -5.32
N ASN A 50 3.56 2.26 -4.01
CA ASN A 50 2.97 1.28 -3.11
C ASN A 50 2.28 1.93 -1.90
N SER A 51 1.96 3.22 -1.94
CA SER A 51 1.34 3.93 -0.82
C SER A 51 0.05 4.60 -1.24
N TYR A 52 -0.98 4.43 -0.42
CA TYR A 52 -2.32 4.93 -0.64
C TYR A 52 -2.74 5.76 0.57
N LEU A 53 -3.51 6.79 0.29
CA LEU A 53 -4.29 7.54 1.27
C LEU A 53 -5.65 6.84 1.38
N VAL A 54 -6.01 6.45 2.60
CA VAL A 54 -7.29 5.82 2.90
C VAL A 54 -8.02 6.61 3.96
N GLU A 55 -9.35 6.61 3.91
CA GLU A 55 -10.23 7.23 4.88
C GLU A 55 -11.01 6.15 5.62
N LEU A 56 -10.86 6.10 6.93
CA LEU A 56 -11.62 5.18 7.78
C LEU A 56 -13.01 5.74 8.04
N GLU A 57 -13.94 4.88 8.48
CA GLU A 57 -15.32 5.26 8.81
C GLU A 57 -15.45 6.47 9.74
N ARG A 58 -14.46 6.71 10.61
CA ARG A 58 -14.42 7.86 11.53
C ARG A 58 -13.81 9.14 10.91
N SER A 59 -13.88 9.29 9.59
CA SER A 59 -13.24 10.39 8.81
C SER A 59 -11.74 10.54 9.07
N LYS A 60 -11.09 9.48 9.58
CA LYS A 60 -9.67 9.49 9.89
C LYS A 60 -8.90 9.08 8.66
N ARG A 61 -8.04 9.97 8.17
CA ARG A 61 -7.21 9.72 6.99
C ARG A 61 -5.87 9.15 7.39
N LEU A 62 -5.47 8.05 6.75
CA LEU A 62 -4.21 7.37 7.01
C LEU A 62 -3.48 7.08 5.69
N ARG A 63 -2.15 7.22 5.74
CA ARG A 63 -1.27 6.72 4.68
C ARG A 63 -0.87 5.28 5.00
N ARG A 64 -1.12 4.36 4.06
CA ARG A 64 -0.79 2.93 4.23
C ARG A 64 -0.14 2.35 2.98
N ASN A 65 0.70 1.35 3.18
CA ASN A 65 1.31 0.61 2.09
C ASN A 65 0.27 -0.37 1.50
N ARG A 66 0.35 -0.68 0.21
CA ARG A 66 -0.53 -1.66 -0.46
C ARG A 66 -0.59 -3.01 0.27
N ARG A 67 0.53 -3.43 0.87
CA ARG A 67 0.64 -4.67 1.66
C ARG A 67 -0.13 -4.65 2.98
N HIS A 68 -0.52 -3.46 3.46
CA HIS A 68 -1.32 -3.25 4.67
C HIS A 68 -2.78 -2.90 4.34
N LEU A 69 -3.20 -3.07 3.08
CA LEU A 69 -4.56 -2.83 2.62
C LEU A 69 -5.07 -4.11 1.96
N LEU A 70 -6.16 -4.67 2.47
CA LEU A 70 -6.81 -5.84 1.92
C LEU A 70 -8.07 -5.39 1.21
N LYS A 71 -8.14 -5.59 -0.11
CA LYS A 71 -9.37 -5.32 -0.87
C LYS A 71 -10.42 -6.34 -0.46
N THR A 72 -11.58 -5.85 -0.02
CA THR A 72 -12.77 -6.64 0.34
C THR A 72 -13.73 -6.72 -0.82
#